data_AF-A0A7C7E007-F1
#
_entry.id   AF-A0A7C7E007-F1
#
_cell.length_a   1.000
_cell.length_b   1.000
_cell.length_c   1.000
_cell.angle_alpha   90.00
_cell.angle_beta   90.00
_cell.angle_gamma   90.00
#
_symmetry.space_group_name_H-M   'P 1'
#
loop_
_entity.id
_entity.type
_entity.pdbx_description
1 polymer ?
#
loop_
_entity_poly.entity_id
_entity_poly.type
_entity_poly.pdbx_seq_one_letter_code
_entity_poly.pdbx_strand_id
1 'polypeptide(L)' 'MTFDYLHLPFDPIADPAAVVTAGNVRFIVLTVRLLRLEHSPTGAFADRFGATCHQEDMA' A
#
# COMPACT_ATOMS: atom_id res chain seq x y z
N MET A 1 -0.66 15.66 -8.74
CA MET A 1 0.78 15.92 -8.87
C MET A 1 1.46 14.60 -9.14
N THR A 2 2.07 14.43 -10.32
CA THR A 2 2.73 13.17 -10.70
C THR A 2 4.22 13.28 -10.41
N PHE A 3 4.77 12.30 -9.70
CA PHE A 3 6.20 12.20 -9.40
C PHE A 3 6.95 11.57 -10.57
N ASP A 4 6.87 12.19 -11.75
CA ASP A 4 7.40 11.60 -13.01
C ASP A 4 8.92 11.34 -12.96
N TYR A 5 9.67 12.12 -12.17
CA TYR A 5 11.12 11.96 -12.00
C TYR A 5 11.52 10.65 -11.30
N LEU A 6 10.58 9.97 -10.65
CA LEU A 6 10.86 8.73 -9.94
C LEU A 6 10.87 7.52 -10.89
N HIS A 7 10.19 7.58 -12.05
CA HIS A 7 10.01 6.42 -12.95
C HIS A 7 9.71 5.11 -12.20
N LEU A 8 9.01 5.22 -11.08
CA LEU A 8 8.69 4.10 -10.22
C LEU A 8 7.36 3.50 -10.71
N PRO A 9 7.30 2.18 -10.97
CA PRO A 9 6.02 1.53 -11.20
C PRO A 9 5.25 1.58 -9.88
N PHE A 10 4.24 2.46 -9.79
CA PHE A 10 3.43 2.66 -8.58
C PHE A 10 2.19 1.74 -8.51
N ASP A 11 1.95 0.96 -9.57
CA ASP A 11 0.96 -0.11 -9.61
C ASP A 11 1.56 -1.53 -9.75
N PRO A 12 2.58 -1.91 -8.94
CA PRO A 12 3.05 -3.28 -8.92
C PRO A 12 2.05 -4.12 -8.11
N ILE A 13 1.49 -5.14 -8.74
CA ILE A 13 0.73 -6.17 -8.04
C ILE A 13 1.70 -6.92 -7.13
N ALA A 14 1.57 -6.70 -5.83
CA ALA A 14 2.42 -7.37 -4.86
C ALA A 14 2.11 -8.86 -4.81
N ASP A 15 3.16 -9.69 -4.76
CA ASP A 15 3.02 -11.08 -4.40
C ASP A 15 2.43 -11.17 -2.97
N PRO A 16 1.32 -11.87 -2.73
CA PRO A 16 0.76 -12.03 -1.39
C PRO A 16 1.76 -12.60 -0.37
N ALA A 17 2.75 -13.38 -0.82
CA ALA A 17 3.82 -13.91 0.04
C ALA A 17 4.86 -12.84 0.44
N ALA A 18 4.89 -11.68 -0.24
CA ALA A 18 5.80 -10.58 0.00
C ALA A 18 5.24 -9.50 0.96
N VAL A 19 4.17 -9.84 1.69
CA VAL A 19 3.49 -8.94 2.63
C VAL A 19 3.79 -9.36 4.07
N VAL A 20 4.24 -8.41 4.89
CA VAL A 20 4.47 -8.60 6.33
C VAL A 20 3.67 -7.57 7.11
N THR A 21 2.79 -8.03 8.00
CA THR A 21 1.96 -7.17 8.85
C THR A 21 2.41 -7.26 10.31
N ALA A 22 2.60 -6.11 10.96
CA ALA A 22 2.94 -6.00 12.36
C ALA A 22 2.10 -4.89 13.01
N GLY A 23 1.11 -5.29 13.82
CA GLY A 23 0.14 -4.37 14.41
C GLY A 23 -0.61 -3.59 13.33
N ASN A 24 -0.52 -2.27 13.41
CA ASN A 24 -1.20 -1.33 12.51
C ASN A 24 -0.38 -0.96 11.27
N VAL A 25 0.73 -1.66 11.01
CA VAL A 25 1.65 -1.40 9.89
C VAL A 25 1.77 -2.63 9.01
N ARG A 26 1.82 -2.40 7.69
CA ARG A 26 2.05 -3.41 6.66
C ARG A 26 3.23 -2.99 5.79
N PHE A 27 4.17 -3.92 5.59
CA PHE A 27 5.30 -3.80 4.69
C PHE A 27 5.08 -4.72 3.49
N ILE A 28 5.36 -4.22 2.30
CA ILE A 28 5.18 -4.96 1.05
C ILE A 28 6.44 -4.79 0.21
N VAL A 29 7.11 -5.90 -0.11
CA VAL A 29 8.25 -5.87 -1.03
C VAL A 29 7.72 -5.87 -2.46
N LEU A 30 8.01 -4.79 -3.21
CA LEU A 30 7.54 -4.65 -4.59
C LEU A 30 8.61 -5.13 -5.57
N THR A 31 9.86 -4.71 -5.36
CA THR A 31 11.04 -5.15 -6.13
C THR A 31 12.30 -5.02 -5.25
N VAL A 32 13.46 -5.42 -5.80
CA VAL A 32 14.75 -5.16 -5.17
C VAL A 32 14.90 -3.65 -4.89
N ARG A 33 15.08 -3.29 -3.61
CA ARG A 33 15.21 -1.91 -3.10
C ARG A 33 13.92 -1.07 -3.14
N LEU A 34 12.76 -1.66 -3.41
CA LEU A 34 11.49 -0.96 -3.33
C LEU A 34 10.51 -1.67 -2.38
N LEU A 35 10.11 -0.95 -1.34
CA LEU A 35 9.09 -1.40 -0.39
C LEU A 35 7.96 -0.37 -0.31
N ARG A 36 6.73 -0.84 -0.19
CA ARG A 36 5.58 -0.03 0.22
C ARG A 36 5.35 -0.25 1.72
N LEU A 37 5.12 0.86 2.43
CA LEU A 37 4.72 0.88 3.82
C LEU A 37 3.32 1.47 3.91
N GLU A 38 2.44 0.78 4.62
CA GLU A 38 1.10 1.25 4.92
C GLU A 38 0.89 1.25 6.42
N HIS A 39 0.23 2.28 6.94
CA HIS A 39 -0.20 2.34 8.32
C HIS A 39 -1.70 2.61 8.35
N SER A 40 -2.41 1.88 9.21
CA SER A 40 -3.84 2.06 9.44
C SER A 40 -4.13 2.19 10.93
N PRO A 41 -4.76 3.29 11.39
CA PRO A 41 -5.13 3.46 12.79
C PRO A 41 -6.00 2.31 13.33
N THR A 42 -6.79 1.68 12.45
CA THR A 42 -7.70 0.58 12.80
C THR A 42 -7.16 -0.80 12.41
N GLY A 43 -5.98 -0.87 11.79
CA GLY A 43 -5.42 -2.10 11.23
C GLY A 43 -6.11 -2.60 9.96
N ALA A 44 -7.10 -1.86 9.44
CA ALA A 44 -7.75 -2.18 8.17
C ALA A 44 -6.96 -1.60 6.98
N PHE A 45 -6.56 -2.45 6.04
CA PHE A 45 -5.82 -2.07 4.82
C PHE A 45 -6.72 -2.24 3.60
N ALA A 46 -6.64 -1.30 2.65
CA ALA A 46 -7.46 -1.34 1.45
C ALA A 46 -6.63 -1.89 0.27
N ASP A 47 -6.83 -3.16 -0.06
CA ASP A 47 -6.26 -3.79 -1.25
C ASP A 47 -7.09 -3.42 -2.48
N ARG A 48 -6.95 -2.18 -2.95
CA ARG A 48 -7.74 -1.71 -4.10
C ARG A 48 -7.11 -2.19 -5.40
N PHE A 49 -7.67 -3.27 -5.95
CA PHE A 49 -8.19 -3.19 -7.31
C PHE A 49 -9.67 -2.80 -7.23
N GLY A 50 -9.98 -1.55 -7.60
CA GLY A 50 -11.33 -1.19 -8.04
C GLY A 50 -12.43 -0.92 -7.00
N ALA A 51 -12.15 -0.47 -5.77
CA ALA A 51 -13.20 0.12 -4.94
C ALA A 51 -12.67 1.25 -4.05
N THR A 52 -13.08 2.46 -4.36
CA THR A 52 -12.89 3.66 -3.56
C THR A 52 -13.47 3.48 -2.16
N CYS A 53 -12.69 3.17 -1.12
CA CYS A 53 -13.09 3.57 0.24
C CYS A 53 -12.97 5.09 0.30
N HIS A 54 -14.12 5.77 0.36
CA HIS A 54 -14.24 7.16 0.75
C HIS A 54 -13.55 7.31 2.11
N GLN A 55 -12.67 8.30 2.23
CA GLN A 55 -11.90 8.58 3.44
C GLN A 55 -12.75 9.25 4.55
N GLU A 56 -14.07 9.32 4.37
CA GLU A 56 -14.97 10.14 5.18
C GLU A 56 -15.73 9.35 6.27
N ASP A 57 -15.62 8.02 6.33
CA ASP A 57 -16.23 7.17 7.37
C ASP A 57 -15.27 6.85 8.53
N MET A 58 -14.45 7.82 8.95
CA MET A 58 -13.64 7.77 10.17
C MET A 58 -13.89 9.05 10.98
N ALA A 59 -15.14 9.23 11.41
CA ALA A 59 -15.54 10.17 12.45
C ALA A 59 -15.76 9.42 13.78
#